data_AF-A0A2U1MJR5-F1
#
_entry.id   AF-A0A2U1MJR5-F1
#
_cell.length_a   1.000
_cell.length_b   1.000
_cell.length_c   1.000
_cell.angle_alpha   90.00
_cell.angle_beta   90.00
_cell.angle_gamma   90.00
#
_symmetry.space_group_name_H-M   'P 1'
#
loop_
_entity.id
_entity.type
_entity.pdbx_description
1 polymer ?
#
loop_
_entity_poly.entity_id
_entity_poly.type
_entity_poly.pdbx_seq_one_letter_code
_entity_poly.pdbx_strand_id
1 'polypeptide(L)'
;MDSSSSAGNNASGSVPTTQATDKGPLWEYVTKISKTTETGGISTCKRVKPESLIEMKNKEKECEDAKSNSAPKDVPLPCGGSDFENTLKKRKSSSSPLVRSFDVDTRTQLDQEIARMFFTGGLPFNLARNPHYMRAFTFAANHILDGYVPPGYNKLRTTLLQQEKSNVERLLKPIKETWREKGVTIVTDGWSDPQ
;
A
#
# COMPACT_ATOMS: atom_id res chain seq x y z
N MET A 1 6.20 -59.73 53.74
CA MET A 1 5.19 -60.64 53.16
C MET A 1 5.53 -60.79 51.71
N ASP A 2 6.24 -61.88 51.45
CA ASP A 2 6.67 -62.37 50.16
C ASP A 2 5.49 -62.56 49.21
N SER A 3 5.71 -62.39 47.91
CA SER A 3 5.66 -63.52 46.96
C SER A 3 5.74 -63.02 45.52
N SER A 4 6.81 -63.42 44.86
CA SER A 4 6.96 -63.50 43.42
C SER A 4 5.90 -64.42 42.81
N SER A 5 5.43 -64.14 41.59
CA SER A 5 5.26 -65.19 40.59
C SER A 5 5.23 -64.62 39.17
N SER A 6 6.05 -65.22 38.31
CA SER A 6 6.17 -65.00 36.88
C SER A 6 5.13 -65.78 36.07
N ALA A 7 5.07 -65.45 34.77
CA ALA A 7 4.48 -66.14 33.60
C ALA A 7 3.28 -65.39 33.01
N GLY A 8 3.17 -65.09 31.71
CA GLY A 8 3.98 -65.47 30.55
C GLY A 8 3.51 -64.68 29.32
N ASN A 9 4.40 -64.56 28.34
CA ASN A 9 4.17 -63.91 27.05
C ASN A 9 3.21 -64.72 26.16
N ASN A 10 2.34 -64.05 25.40
CA ASN A 10 2.33 -64.21 23.93
C ASN A 10 1.47 -63.16 23.17
N ALA A 11 2.18 -62.48 22.26
CA ALA A 11 1.83 -61.91 20.96
C ALA A 11 0.36 -61.66 20.56
N SER A 12 0.06 -60.43 20.11
CA SER A 12 -0.04 -60.09 18.67
C SER A 12 -0.47 -58.63 18.40
N GLY A 13 0.26 -57.94 17.50
CA GLY A 13 -0.37 -57.08 16.47
C GLY A 13 -0.60 -55.58 16.72
N SER A 14 0.49 -54.80 16.68
CA SER A 14 0.69 -53.42 16.16
C SER A 14 -0.50 -52.48 15.77
N VAL A 15 -0.66 -51.42 16.59
CA VAL A 15 -0.59 -49.93 16.37
C VAL A 15 -1.27 -49.24 15.15
N PRO A 16 -1.94 -48.07 15.37
CA PRO A 16 -2.71 -47.31 14.37
C PRO A 16 -1.96 -46.14 13.70
N THR A 17 -2.56 -45.69 12.59
CA THR A 17 -2.33 -44.51 11.73
C THR A 17 -1.82 -43.23 12.42
N THR A 18 -0.72 -42.67 11.92
CA THR A 18 -0.28 -41.29 12.19
C THR A 18 -0.56 -40.41 10.98
N GLN A 19 -1.46 -39.45 11.12
CA GLN A 19 -1.56 -38.29 10.22
C GLN A 19 -0.42 -37.31 10.53
N ALA A 20 0.37 -36.95 9.54
CA ALA A 20 1.37 -35.88 9.64
C ALA A 20 0.83 -34.64 8.92
N THR A 21 0.55 -33.57 9.67
CA THR A 21 0.31 -32.23 9.14
C THR A 21 1.66 -31.54 8.97
N ASP A 22 2.19 -31.54 7.76
CA ASP A 22 3.36 -30.74 7.40
C ASP A 22 2.90 -29.41 6.80
N LYS A 23 3.20 -28.31 7.50
CA LYS A 23 2.89 -26.92 7.13
C LYS A 23 4.19 -26.18 6.82
N GLY A 24 4.98 -26.73 5.90
CA GLY A 24 6.08 -25.99 5.26
C GLY A 24 5.55 -24.85 4.36
N PRO A 25 6.31 -23.75 4.18
CA PRO A 25 5.88 -22.65 3.34
C PRO A 25 5.81 -23.07 1.87
N LEU A 26 4.76 -22.64 1.17
CA LEU A 26 4.39 -23.11 -0.18
C LEU A 26 5.51 -22.98 -1.24
N TRP A 27 6.50 -22.11 -1.02
CA TRP A 27 7.63 -21.91 -1.92
C TRP A 27 8.59 -23.11 -1.97
N GLU A 28 8.57 -24.00 -0.98
CA GLU A 28 9.34 -25.26 -1.01
C GLU A 28 8.83 -26.23 -2.09
N TYR A 29 7.56 -26.10 -2.52
CA TYR A 29 6.96 -26.91 -3.57
C TYR A 29 7.11 -26.31 -4.97
N VAL A 30 7.79 -25.17 -5.11
CA VAL A 30 8.01 -24.54 -6.41
C VAL A 30 9.10 -25.31 -7.15
N THR A 31 8.67 -26.19 -8.05
CA THR A 31 9.58 -26.88 -8.96
C THR A 31 10.13 -25.86 -9.98
N LYS A 32 11.42 -25.53 -9.90
CA LYS A 32 12.09 -24.73 -10.94
C LYS A 32 12.16 -25.57 -12.22
N ILE A 33 11.32 -25.23 -13.20
CA ILE A 33 11.42 -25.80 -14.54
C ILE A 33 12.62 -25.14 -15.23
N SER A 34 13.72 -25.88 -15.39
CA SER A 34 14.87 -25.46 -16.18
C SER A 34 14.48 -25.37 -17.66
N LYS A 35 14.70 -24.19 -18.28
CA LYS A 35 14.50 -23.99 -19.72
C LYS A 35 15.56 -24.76 -20.50
N THR A 36 15.17 -25.83 -21.18
CA THR A 36 15.90 -26.36 -22.34
C THR A 36 15.43 -25.63 -23.58
N THR A 37 16.38 -25.04 -24.30
CA THR A 37 16.21 -24.37 -25.59
C THR A 37 15.86 -25.41 -26.66
N GLU A 38 14.64 -25.35 -27.18
CA GLU A 38 14.26 -25.76 -28.55
C GLU A 38 12.75 -25.51 -28.72
N THR A 39 12.40 -24.49 -29.52
CA THR A 39 11.11 -24.19 -30.19
C THR A 39 9.78 -24.81 -29.70
N GLY A 40 9.59 -24.95 -28.39
CA GLY A 40 8.35 -25.41 -27.77
C GLY A 40 7.90 -24.41 -26.73
N GLY A 41 6.73 -23.80 -26.94
CA GLY A 41 6.10 -22.94 -25.95
C GLY A 41 5.86 -23.67 -24.62
N ILE A 42 5.73 -22.89 -23.55
CA ILE A 42 5.35 -23.41 -22.22
C ILE A 42 3.94 -24.00 -22.36
N SER A 43 3.84 -25.33 -22.39
CA SER A 43 2.56 -26.03 -22.43
C SER A 43 2.07 -26.33 -21.01
N THR A 44 0.76 -26.39 -20.84
CA THR A 44 0.14 -26.75 -19.56
C THR A 44 0.53 -28.17 -19.17
N CYS A 45 0.94 -28.37 -17.93
CA CYS A 45 1.37 -29.67 -17.45
C CYS A 45 0.20 -30.66 -17.52
N LYS A 46 0.39 -31.78 -18.22
CA LYS A 46 -0.63 -32.83 -18.44
C LYS A 46 -1.16 -33.48 -17.14
N ARG A 47 -0.45 -33.28 -16.02
CA ARG A 47 -0.85 -33.77 -14.68
C ARG A 47 -1.80 -32.82 -13.94
N VAL A 48 -1.99 -31.59 -14.44
CA VAL A 48 -2.92 -30.64 -13.82
C VAL A 48 -4.34 -31.08 -14.14
N LYS A 49 -5.10 -31.38 -13.10
CA LYS A 49 -6.50 -31.74 -13.25
C LYS A 49 -7.29 -30.51 -13.73
N PRO A 50 -8.31 -30.68 -14.59
CA PRO A 50 -9.18 -29.58 -15.01
C PRO A 50 -9.77 -28.79 -13.83
N GLU A 51 -10.08 -29.47 -12.73
CA GLU A 51 -10.57 -28.85 -11.48
C GLU A 51 -9.58 -27.82 -10.91
N SER A 52 -8.28 -28.13 -10.89
CA SER A 52 -7.26 -27.21 -10.37
C SER A 52 -7.06 -25.98 -11.27
N LEU A 53 -7.29 -26.10 -12.57
CA LEU A 53 -7.27 -24.96 -13.49
C LEU A 53 -8.48 -24.04 -13.28
N ILE A 54 -9.66 -24.63 -13.03
CA ILE A 54 -10.87 -23.88 -12.70
C ILE A 54 -10.70 -23.16 -11.36
N GLU A 55 -10.13 -23.84 -10.37
CA GLU A 55 -9.86 -23.26 -9.06
C GLU A 55 -8.88 -22.07 -9.15
N MET A 56 -7.80 -22.17 -9.93
CA MET A 56 -6.89 -21.03 -10.16
C MET A 56 -7.59 -19.86 -10.84
N LYS A 57 -8.40 -20.10 -11.88
CA LYS A 57 -9.15 -19.03 -12.56
C LYS A 57 -10.17 -18.36 -11.63
N ASN A 58 -10.81 -19.14 -10.76
CA ASN A 58 -11.74 -18.59 -9.77
C ASN A 58 -10.99 -17.72 -8.76
N LYS A 59 -9.83 -18.16 -8.27
CA LYS A 59 -8.97 -17.37 -7.37
C LYS A 59 -8.43 -16.09 -8.03
N GLU A 60 -8.07 -16.15 -9.31
CA GLU A 60 -7.68 -14.97 -10.10
C GLU A 60 -8.84 -13.98 -10.20
N LYS A 61 -10.03 -14.46 -10.53
CA LYS A 61 -11.25 -13.65 -10.61
C LYS A 61 -11.63 -13.06 -9.25
N GLU A 62 -11.59 -13.84 -8.17
CA GLU A 62 -11.85 -13.37 -6.81
C GLU A 62 -10.87 -12.28 -6.39
N CYS A 63 -9.59 -12.40 -6.76
CA CYS A 63 -8.59 -11.36 -6.51
C CYS A 63 -8.88 -10.08 -7.30
N GLU A 64 -9.28 -10.20 -8.56
CA GLU A 64 -9.66 -9.07 -9.42
C GLU A 64 -10.94 -8.38 -8.95
N ASP A 65 -11.94 -9.17 -8.54
CA ASP A 65 -13.20 -8.71 -7.96
C ASP A 65 -12.95 -8.05 -6.58
N ALA A 66 -12.07 -8.60 -5.75
CA ALA A 66 -11.68 -7.98 -4.48
C ALA A 66 -10.99 -6.63 -4.69
N LYS A 67 -10.11 -6.54 -5.70
CA LYS A 67 -9.39 -5.32 -6.05
C LYS A 67 -10.31 -4.22 -6.60
N SER A 68 -11.33 -4.59 -7.37
CA SER A 68 -12.34 -3.64 -7.85
C SER A 68 -13.30 -3.21 -6.73
N ASN A 69 -13.66 -4.11 -5.83
CA ASN A 69 -14.54 -3.82 -4.68
C ASN A 69 -13.85 -2.98 -3.59
N SER A 70 -12.54 -3.14 -3.40
CA SER A 70 -11.73 -2.36 -2.46
C SER A 70 -11.23 -1.03 -3.03
N ALA A 71 -11.58 -0.70 -4.29
CA ALA A 71 -11.24 0.59 -4.86
C ALA A 71 -11.85 1.72 -4.01
N PRO A 72 -11.15 2.85 -3.83
CA PRO A 72 -11.72 4.01 -3.16
C PRO A 72 -13.02 4.40 -3.86
N LYS A 73 -14.15 4.23 -3.17
CA LYS A 73 -15.45 4.69 -3.65
C LYS A 73 -15.56 6.16 -3.28
N ASP A 74 -15.78 7.00 -4.28
CA ASP A 74 -16.12 8.39 -4.04
C ASP A 74 -17.50 8.42 -3.39
N VAL A 75 -17.55 8.75 -2.10
CA VAL A 75 -18.82 8.95 -1.39
C VAL A 75 -19.11 10.44 -1.51
N PRO A 76 -20.11 10.84 -2.31
CA PRO A 76 -20.46 12.25 -2.44
C PRO A 76 -21.05 12.72 -1.12
N LEU A 77 -20.20 13.27 -0.25
CA LEU A 77 -20.66 14.04 0.88
C LEU A 77 -21.12 15.40 0.32
N PRO A 78 -22.34 15.86 0.60
CA PRO A 78 -22.81 17.16 0.13
C PRO A 78 -21.89 18.26 0.68
N CYS A 79 -21.39 19.13 -0.20
CA CYS A 79 -20.67 20.32 0.21
C CYS A 79 -21.65 21.25 0.91
N GLY A 80 -21.47 21.45 2.22
CA GLY A 80 -22.31 22.31 3.05
C GLY A 80 -22.24 23.77 2.60
N GLY A 81 -23.18 24.14 1.75
CA GLY A 81 -23.59 25.50 1.42
C GLY A 81 -24.99 25.36 0.84
N SER A 82 -25.98 25.97 1.47
CA SER A 82 -27.36 26.01 0.96
C SER A 82 -27.38 26.35 -0.53
N ASP A 83 -28.15 25.58 -1.30
CA ASP A 83 -28.62 25.88 -2.68
C ASP A 83 -27.80 25.38 -3.89
N PHE A 84 -27.22 24.16 -3.88
CA PHE A 84 -26.68 23.54 -5.10
C PHE A 84 -27.67 22.67 -5.91
N GLU A 85 -28.98 22.83 -5.69
CA GLU A 85 -29.99 22.29 -6.62
C GLU A 85 -30.73 23.46 -7.29
N ASN A 86 -30.02 24.28 -8.09
CA ASN A 86 -30.59 25.06 -9.21
C ASN A 86 -29.61 26.06 -9.86
N THR A 87 -28.49 25.65 -10.48
CA THR A 87 -27.83 26.54 -11.47
C THR A 87 -27.10 25.80 -12.61
N LEU A 88 -27.79 24.92 -13.33
CA LEU A 88 -27.44 24.69 -14.75
C LEU A 88 -27.92 25.84 -15.66
N LYS A 89 -28.56 26.88 -15.10
CA LYS A 89 -28.97 28.10 -15.82
C LYS A 89 -28.93 29.33 -14.90
N LYS A 90 -27.76 29.87 -14.60
CA LYS A 90 -27.69 31.27 -14.10
C LYS A 90 -26.71 32.06 -14.95
N ARG A 91 -27.31 32.99 -15.70
CA ARG A 91 -26.66 33.97 -16.57
C ARG A 91 -25.46 34.57 -15.83
N LYS A 92 -24.38 34.79 -16.60
CA LYS A 92 -23.14 35.47 -16.18
C LYS A 92 -23.49 36.81 -15.51
N SER A 93 -23.69 36.75 -14.20
CA SER A 93 -23.75 37.94 -13.35
C SER A 93 -22.37 38.56 -13.40
N SER A 94 -22.33 39.86 -13.68
CA SER A 94 -21.13 40.67 -13.72
C SER A 94 -20.51 40.76 -12.31
N SER A 95 -19.85 39.70 -11.85
CA SER A 95 -19.05 39.75 -10.63
C SER A 95 -17.97 40.81 -10.83
N SER A 96 -17.93 41.80 -9.95
CA SER A 96 -16.92 42.85 -9.99
C SER A 96 -15.51 42.24 -9.95
N PRO A 97 -14.49 42.90 -10.53
CA PRO A 97 -13.10 42.41 -10.48
C PRO A 97 -12.63 42.08 -9.06
N LEU A 98 -13.12 42.83 -8.06
CA LEU A 98 -12.88 42.58 -6.63
C LEU A 98 -13.45 41.24 -6.15
N VAL A 99 -14.69 40.91 -6.50
CA VAL A 99 -15.29 39.61 -6.12
C VAL A 99 -14.54 38.45 -6.79
N ARG A 100 -14.12 38.63 -8.05
CA ARG A 100 -13.26 37.63 -8.73
C ARG A 100 -11.89 37.47 -8.11
N SER A 101 -11.29 38.54 -7.57
CA SER A 101 -9.95 38.46 -6.97
C SER A 101 -9.91 37.68 -5.66
N PHE A 102 -11.05 37.54 -4.98
CA PHE A 102 -11.13 36.81 -3.71
C PHE A 102 -11.76 35.42 -3.84
N ASP A 103 -12.44 35.13 -4.96
CA ASP A 103 -13.09 33.86 -5.33
C ASP A 103 -13.37 32.93 -4.14
N VAL A 104 -14.22 33.42 -3.23
CA VAL A 104 -14.43 32.83 -1.90
C VAL A 104 -15.02 31.43 -2.02
N ASP A 105 -15.84 31.20 -3.05
CA ASP A 105 -16.48 29.91 -3.30
C ASP A 105 -15.45 28.84 -3.70
N THR A 106 -14.51 29.15 -4.59
CA THR A 106 -13.47 28.18 -4.99
C THR A 106 -12.47 27.91 -3.87
N ARG A 107 -12.16 28.92 -3.05
CA ARG A 107 -11.35 28.73 -1.83
C ARG A 107 -12.05 27.82 -0.83
N THR A 108 -13.34 28.06 -0.60
CA THR A 108 -14.15 27.23 0.29
C THR A 108 -14.23 25.78 -0.22
N GLN A 109 -14.38 25.58 -1.53
CA GLN A 109 -14.37 24.25 -2.14
C GLN A 109 -13.00 23.56 -1.96
N LEU A 110 -11.89 24.27 -2.16
CA LEU A 110 -10.56 23.73 -1.93
C LEU A 110 -10.36 23.32 -0.46
N ASP A 111 -10.78 24.16 0.49
CA ASP A 111 -10.72 23.85 1.92
C ASP A 111 -11.54 22.59 2.27
N GLN A 112 -12.71 22.41 1.64
CA GLN A 112 -13.53 21.22 1.81
C GLN A 112 -12.85 19.95 1.27
N GLU A 113 -12.22 20.01 0.10
CA GLU A 113 -11.47 18.87 -0.46
C GLU A 113 -10.27 18.50 0.40
N ILE A 114 -9.54 19.50 0.88
CA ILE A 114 -8.45 19.31 1.83
C ILE A 114 -8.99 18.64 3.11
N ALA A 115 -10.07 19.15 3.71
CA ALA A 115 -10.65 18.59 4.92
C ALA A 115 -11.08 17.12 4.71
N ARG A 116 -11.71 16.81 3.57
CA ARG A 116 -12.10 15.45 3.19
C ARG A 116 -10.88 14.53 3.13
N MET A 117 -9.79 14.96 2.51
CA MET A 117 -8.55 14.19 2.45
C MET A 117 -8.04 13.81 3.85
N PHE A 118 -8.12 14.71 4.85
CA PHE A 118 -7.75 14.40 6.23
C PHE A 118 -8.69 13.39 6.87
N PHE A 119 -10.00 13.60 6.76
CA PHE A 119 -10.99 12.79 7.47
C PHE A 119 -11.16 11.40 6.86
N THR A 120 -11.18 11.27 5.54
CA THR A 120 -11.33 9.97 4.86
C THR A 120 -10.01 9.22 4.80
N GLY A 121 -8.88 9.93 4.71
CA GLY A 121 -7.54 9.34 4.70
C GLY A 121 -6.97 9.00 6.08
N GLY A 122 -7.65 9.38 7.16
CA GLY A 122 -7.16 9.18 8.53
C GLY A 122 -5.84 9.90 8.82
N LEU A 123 -5.63 11.05 8.20
CA LEU A 123 -4.37 11.79 8.32
C LEU A 123 -4.31 12.56 9.64
N PRO A 124 -3.19 12.54 10.38
CA PRO A 124 -3.05 13.32 11.60
C PRO A 124 -3.00 14.82 11.27
N PHE A 125 -3.67 15.66 12.07
CA PHE A 125 -3.66 17.12 11.88
C PHE A 125 -2.25 17.74 11.96
N ASN A 126 -1.30 17.06 12.61
CA ASN A 126 0.09 17.49 12.62
C ASN A 126 0.71 17.58 11.22
N LEU A 127 0.18 16.85 10.23
CA LEU A 127 0.61 16.96 8.83
C LEU A 127 0.45 18.39 8.29
N ALA A 128 -0.61 19.10 8.67
CA ALA A 128 -0.84 20.48 8.23
C ALA A 128 0.21 21.47 8.77
N ARG A 129 0.94 21.10 9.84
CA ARG A 129 2.06 21.88 10.38
C ARG A 129 3.37 21.63 9.64
N ASN A 130 3.44 20.64 8.75
CA ASN A 130 4.63 20.37 7.98
C ASN A 130 4.87 21.51 6.97
N PRO A 131 6.05 22.17 6.95
CA PRO A 131 6.34 23.24 5.97
C PRO A 131 6.19 22.79 4.51
N HIS A 132 6.44 21.51 4.22
CA HIS A 132 6.28 20.95 2.87
C HIS A 132 4.81 20.85 2.45
N TYR A 133 3.89 20.64 3.41
CA TYR A 133 2.45 20.66 3.15
C TYR A 133 2.02 22.04 2.64
N MET A 134 2.36 23.10 3.39
CA MET A 134 2.03 24.48 3.01
C MET A 134 2.67 24.84 1.68
N ARG A 135 3.97 24.55 1.51
CA ARG A 135 4.68 24.81 0.26
C ARG A 135 4.06 24.12 -0.95
N ALA A 136 3.54 22.89 -0.82
CA ALA A 136 2.93 22.18 -1.94
C ALA A 136 1.67 22.88 -2.44
N PHE A 137 0.75 23.25 -1.53
CA PHE A 137 -0.48 23.97 -1.90
C PHE A 137 -0.20 25.39 -2.38
N THR A 138 0.71 26.12 -1.72
CA THR A 138 1.12 27.45 -2.16
C THR A 138 1.76 27.42 -3.55
N PHE A 139 2.61 26.43 -3.83
CA PHE A 139 3.21 26.25 -5.15
C PHE A 139 2.14 25.97 -6.21
N ALA A 140 1.24 25.02 -5.94
CA ALA A 140 0.15 24.70 -6.87
C ALA A 140 -0.80 25.88 -7.11
N ALA A 141 -1.08 26.71 -6.10
CA ALA A 141 -1.97 27.86 -6.22
C ALA A 141 -1.33 29.05 -6.97
N ASN A 142 0.00 29.21 -6.86
CA ASN A 142 0.72 30.33 -7.47
C ASN A 142 1.21 30.04 -8.90
N HIS A 143 1.19 28.78 -9.34
CA HIS A 143 1.67 28.38 -10.65
C HIS A 143 0.55 27.78 -11.50
N ILE A 144 0.46 28.22 -12.76
CA ILE A 144 -0.44 27.62 -13.74
C ILE A 144 0.22 26.32 -14.24
N LEU A 145 -0.23 25.19 -13.69
CA LEU A 145 0.27 23.86 -14.04
C LEU A 145 -0.76 23.13 -14.90
N ASP A 146 -0.87 23.50 -16.17
CA ASP A 146 -1.87 22.93 -17.06
C ASP A 146 -1.64 21.41 -17.25
N GLY A 147 -2.70 20.63 -17.08
CA GLY A 147 -2.66 19.17 -17.12
C GLY A 147 -1.87 18.49 -16.00
N TYR A 148 -1.42 19.21 -14.96
CA TYR A 148 -0.70 18.58 -13.85
C TYR A 148 -1.62 17.74 -12.98
N VAL A 149 -1.20 16.51 -12.72
CA VAL A 149 -1.87 15.58 -11.80
C VAL A 149 -0.93 15.32 -10.61
N PRO A 150 -1.40 15.49 -9.36
CA PRO A 150 -0.64 15.12 -8.18
C PRO A 150 -0.11 13.68 -8.27
N PRO A 151 1.09 13.40 -7.73
CA PRO A 151 1.69 12.08 -7.85
C PRO A 151 0.84 11.02 -7.13
N GLY A 152 0.43 9.98 -7.86
CA GLY A 152 -0.31 8.86 -7.30
C GLY A 152 0.55 7.90 -6.47
N TYR A 153 -0.13 6.95 -5.82
CA TYR A 153 0.46 5.96 -4.90
C TYR A 153 1.75 5.29 -5.40
N ASN A 154 1.72 4.75 -6.63
CA ASN A 154 2.89 4.04 -7.18
C ASN A 154 4.08 4.97 -7.42
N LYS A 155 3.83 6.20 -7.89
CA LYS A 155 4.89 7.18 -8.16
C LYS A 155 5.54 7.66 -6.86
N LEU A 156 4.75 7.82 -5.79
CA LEU A 156 5.25 8.17 -4.46
C LEU A 156 6.14 7.07 -3.89
N ARG A 157 5.67 5.81 -3.85
CA ARG A 157 6.39 4.72 -3.19
C ARG A 157 7.65 4.24 -3.92
N THR A 158 7.79 4.53 -5.22
CA THR A 158 8.95 4.09 -6.01
C THR A 158 9.81 5.27 -6.46
N THR A 159 9.38 5.99 -7.50
CA THR A 159 10.21 6.96 -8.20
C THR A 159 10.56 8.16 -7.32
N LEU A 160 9.56 8.76 -6.66
CA LEU A 160 9.80 9.95 -5.83
C LEU A 160 10.56 9.58 -4.55
N LEU A 161 10.27 8.41 -3.95
CA LEU A 161 11.04 7.91 -2.82
C LEU A 161 12.52 7.68 -3.18
N GLN A 162 12.78 7.09 -4.36
CA GLN A 162 14.15 6.86 -4.82
C GLN A 162 14.88 8.16 -5.12
N GLN A 163 14.19 9.14 -5.71
CA GLN A 163 14.74 10.48 -5.93
C GLN A 163 15.08 11.18 -4.62
N GLU A 164 14.20 11.12 -3.62
CA GLU A 164 14.46 11.73 -2.31
C GLU A 164 15.61 11.03 -1.58
N LYS A 165 15.68 9.69 -1.66
CA LYS A 165 16.82 8.93 -1.12
C LYS A 165 18.14 9.40 -1.73
N SER A 166 18.21 9.51 -3.06
CA SER A 166 19.40 9.99 -3.75
C SER A 166 19.73 11.45 -3.41
N ASN A 167 18.70 12.29 -3.21
CA ASN A 167 18.86 13.66 -2.75
C ASN A 167 19.52 13.72 -1.35
N VAL A 168 19.00 12.94 -0.40
CA VAL A 168 19.55 12.84 0.96
C VAL A 168 20.98 12.26 0.93
N GLU A 169 21.24 11.22 0.16
CA GLU A 169 22.58 10.63 0.01
C GLU A 169 23.60 11.65 -0.50
N ARG A 170 23.21 12.46 -1.49
CA ARG A 170 24.03 13.54 -2.02
C ARG A 170 24.30 14.62 -0.96
N LEU A 171 23.30 15.00 -0.17
CA LEU A 171 23.45 15.98 0.92
C LEU A 171 24.33 15.44 2.06
N LEU A 172 24.30 14.13 2.32
CA LEU A 172 25.13 13.49 3.35
C LEU A 172 26.57 13.24 2.89
N LYS A 173 26.86 13.25 1.59
CA LYS A 173 28.19 12.94 1.05
C LYS A 173 29.32 13.76 1.70
N PRO A 174 29.21 15.10 1.86
CA PRO A 174 30.28 15.87 2.51
C PRO A 174 30.49 15.48 3.97
N ILE A 175 29.41 15.14 4.69
CA ILE A 175 29.50 14.67 6.09
C ILE A 175 30.23 13.33 6.13
N LYS A 176 29.87 12.40 5.24
CA LYS A 176 30.51 11.07 5.14
C LYS A 176 31.99 11.14 4.80
N GLU A 177 32.39 12.08 3.95
CA GLU A 177 33.79 12.30 3.60
C GLU A 177 34.64 12.67 4.82
N THR A 178 34.07 13.42 5.78
CA THR A 178 34.78 13.79 7.02
C THR A 178 34.96 12.64 8.01
N TRP A 179 34.24 11.52 7.87
CA TRP A 179 34.29 10.40 8.82
C TRP A 179 35.65 9.71 8.90
N ARG A 180 36.41 9.66 7.78
CA ARG A 180 37.76 9.07 7.77
C ARG A 180 38.73 9.85 8.66
N GLU A 181 38.55 11.15 8.76
CA GLU A 181 39.45 12.06 9.47
C GLU A 181 39.01 12.30 10.91
N LYS A 182 37.71 12.45 11.13
CA LYS A 182 37.14 12.82 12.44
C LYS A 182 36.54 11.64 13.21
N GLY A 183 36.45 10.47 12.58
CA GLY A 183 35.68 9.34 13.08
C GLY A 183 34.16 9.59 13.01
N VAL A 184 33.40 8.58 13.41
CA VAL A 184 31.94 8.67 13.56
C VAL A 184 31.52 7.91 14.81
N THR A 185 30.68 8.52 15.64
CA THR A 185 30.06 7.86 16.80
C THR A 185 28.62 7.54 16.45
N ILE A 186 28.26 6.27 16.51
CA ILE A 186 26.88 5.81 16.29
C ILE A 186 26.25 5.58 17.66
N VAL A 187 25.23 6.37 17.99
CA VAL A 187 24.40 6.15 19.17
C VAL A 187 23.17 5.36 18.72
N THR A 188 23.00 4.16 19.26
CA THR A 188 21.80 3.35 19.02
C THR A 188 20.86 3.56 20.19
N ASP A 189 19.66 4.06 19.91
CA ASP A 189 18.56 4.08 20.87
C ASP A 189 17.77 2.77 20.75
N GLY A 190 17.59 2.09 21.88
CA GLY A 190 16.77 0.88 21.97
C GLY A 190 15.57 1.15 22.84
N TRP A 191 14.36 0.99 22.30
CA TRP A 191 13.14 0.86 23.09
C TRP A 191 12.52 -0.52 22.83
N SER A 192 11.80 -1.05 23.81
CA SER A 192 10.98 -2.27 23.68
C SER A 192 9.53 -1.89 23.90
N ASP A 193 8.63 -2.41 23.05
CA ASP A 193 7.20 -2.18 23.17
C ASP A 193 6.61 -3.22 24.15
N PRO A 194 5.93 -2.81 25.24
CA PRO A 194 5.21 -3.74 26.09
C PRO A 194 3.98 -4.27 25.35
N GLN A 195 4.04 -5.56 25.00
CA GLN A 195 2.98 -6.29 24.33
C GLN A 195 1.86 -6.72 25.30
#